data_AF-A0A938FF00-F1
#
_entry.id   AF-A0A938FF00-F1
#
_cell.length_a   1.000
_cell.length_b   1.000
_cell.length_c   1.000
_cell.angle_alpha   90.00
_cell.angle_beta   90.00
_cell.angle_gamma   90.00
#
_symmetry.space_group_name_H-M   'P 1'
#
loop_
_entity.id
_entity.type
_entity.pdbx_description
1 polymer ?
#
loop_
_entity_poly.entity_id
_entity_poly.type
_entity_poly.pdbx_seq_one_letter_code
_entity_poly.pdbx_strand_id
1 'polypeptide(L)' 'IGKSVSEIELPKDASLAAIIRDGHVISPSQHDLFSAGDELIFVASAEAENQIKGCFIAS' A
#
# COMPACT_ATOMS: atom_id res chain seq x y z
N ILE A 1 5.21 9.77 -5.06
CA ILE A 1 3.85 10.39 -4.98
C ILE A 1 3.27 10.34 -6.38
N GLY A 2 2.03 9.88 -6.54
CA GLY A 2 1.37 9.78 -7.86
C GLY A 2 1.44 8.41 -8.55
N LYS A 3 1.96 7.38 -7.89
CA LYS A 3 1.74 5.98 -8.34
C LYS A 3 0.34 5.54 -7.94
N SER A 4 -0.31 4.76 -8.79
CA SER A 4 -1.55 4.07 -8.46
C SER A 4 -1.31 2.79 -7.65
N VAL A 5 -2.34 2.30 -6.98
CA VAL A 5 -2.30 1.01 -6.27
C VAL A 5 -1.85 -0.13 -7.20
N SER A 6 -2.30 -0.12 -8.46
CA SER A 6 -1.95 -1.16 -9.44
C SER A 6 -0.48 -1.16 -9.87
N GLU A 7 0.24 -0.05 -9.69
CA GLU A 7 1.67 0.06 -10.05
C GLU A 7 2.59 -0.48 -8.96
N ILE A 8 2.05 -0.90 -7.81
CA ILE A 8 2.82 -1.50 -6.73
C ILE A 8 2.70 -3.01 -6.80
N GLU A 9 3.81 -3.66 -7.11
CA GLU A 9 3.93 -5.10 -6.95
C GLU A 9 4.17 -5.43 -5.47
N LEU A 10 3.17 -6.04 -4.84
CA LEU A 10 3.29 -6.55 -3.49
C LEU A 10 3.93 -7.94 -3.49
N PRO A 11 4.66 -8.30 -2.42
CA PRO A 11 5.15 -9.66 -2.26
C PRO A 11 3.98 -10.64 -2.21
N LYS A 12 4.30 -11.90 -2.52
CA LYS A 12 3.35 -13.00 -2.34
C LYS A 12 2.86 -13.03 -0.88
N ASP A 13 1.58 -13.33 -0.69
CA ASP A 13 0.93 -13.40 0.63
C ASP A 13 0.89 -12.06 1.38
N ALA A 14 0.81 -10.95 0.63
CA ALA A 14 0.48 -9.62 1.12
C ALA A 14 -0.66 -8.96 0.32
N SER A 15 -1.45 -8.13 0.99
CA SER A 15 -2.53 -7.35 0.38
C SER A 15 -2.66 -5.98 1.05
N LEU A 16 -2.92 -4.94 0.26
CA LEU A 16 -3.32 -3.63 0.76
C LEU A 16 -4.79 -3.71 1.17
N ALA A 17 -5.06 -3.60 2.46
CA ALA A 17 -6.39 -3.77 3.03
C ALA A 17 -7.16 -2.44 3.13
N ALA A 18 -6.47 -1.35 3.47
CA ALA A 18 -7.07 -0.03 3.59
C ALA A 18 -6.04 1.08 3.39
N ILE A 19 -6.54 2.24 2.97
CA ILE A 19 -5.82 3.51 2.97
C ILE A 19 -6.52 4.42 3.99
N ILE A 20 -5.77 4.98 4.93
CA ILE A 20 -6.27 6.02 5.83
C ILE A 20 -5.75 7.36 5.32
N ARG A 21 -6.67 8.25 4.96
CA ARG A 21 -6.37 9.60 4.43
C ARG A 21 -7.20 10.61 5.18
N ASP A 22 -6.53 11.61 5.76
CA ASP A 22 -7.17 12.66 6.57
C ASP A 22 -8.08 12.09 7.69
N GLY A 23 -7.67 10.96 8.29
CA GLY A 23 -8.43 10.27 9.33
C GLY A 23 -9.60 9.41 8.83
N HIS A 24 -9.81 9.31 7.52
CA HIS A 24 -10.89 8.50 6.91
C HIS A 24 -10.35 7.20 6.31
N VAL A 25 -11.06 6.10 6.54
CA VAL A 25 -10.75 4.79 5.95
C VAL A 25 -11.33 4.72 4.54
N ILE A 26 -10.48 4.36 3.58
CA ILE A 26 -10.80 4.19 2.16
C ILE A 26 -10.48 2.75 1.77
N SER A 27 -11.43 2.08 1.10
CA SER A 27 -11.16 0.80 0.45
C SER A 27 -10.32 1.04 -0.81
N PRO A 28 -9.15 0.40 -0.94
CA PRO A 28 -8.26 0.64 -2.06
C PRO A 28 -8.86 0.11 -3.38
N SER A 29 -8.74 0.92 -4.42
CA SER A 29 -9.04 0.60 -5.82
C SER A 29 -7.76 0.66 -6.64
N GLN A 30 -7.71 -0.10 -7.74
CA GLN A 30 -6.54 -0.17 -8.62
C GLN A 30 -6.09 1.20 -9.15
N HIS A 31 -7.02 2.13 -9.34
CA HIS A 31 -6.78 3.46 -9.89
C HIS A 31 -6.50 4.52 -8.83
N ASP A 32 -6.59 4.18 -7.54
CA ASP A 32 -6.33 5.14 -6.47
C ASP A 32 -4.86 5.53 -6.47
N LEU A 33 -4.61 6.84 -6.48
CA LEU A 33 -3.27 7.39 -6.39
C LEU A 33 -2.86 7.56 -4.93
N PHE A 34 -1.63 7.15 -4.61
CA PHE A 34 -1.04 7.41 -3.31
C PHE A 34 -0.71 8.90 -3.16
N SER A 35 -1.16 9.46 -2.05
CA SER A 35 -0.95 10.84 -1.64
C SER A 35 0.01 10.92 -0.47
N ALA A 36 0.70 12.06 -0.32
CA ALA A 36 1.50 12.29 0.87
C ALA A 36 0.59 12.31 2.10
N GLY A 37 1.02 11.65 3.18
CA GLY A 37 0.23 11.53 4.40
C GLY A 37 -0.72 10.34 4.44
N ASP A 38 -0.83 9.56 3.36
CA ASP A 38 -1.55 8.28 3.39
C ASP A 38 -0.90 7.31 4.38
N GLU A 39 -1.71 6.73 5.25
CA GLU A 39 -1.32 5.57 6.05
C GLU A 39 -1.89 4.31 5.40
N LEU A 40 -1.00 3.36 5.09
CA LEU A 40 -1.35 2.15 4.37
C LEU A 40 -1.45 0.97 5.35
N ILE A 41 -2.59 0.30 5.36
CA ILE A 41 -2.83 -0.88 6.20
C ILE A 41 -2.73 -2.13 5.34
N PHE A 42 -1.84 -3.05 5.72
CA PHE A 42 -1.62 -4.31 5.02
C PHE A 42 -2.05 -5.50 5.86
N VAL A 43 -2.51 -6.54 5.18
CA VAL A 43 -2.58 -7.90 5.71
C VAL A 43 -1.49 -8.70 5.02
N ALA A 44 -0.58 -9.30 5.77
CA ALA A 44 0.55 -10.03 5.23
C ALA A 44 1.01 -11.16 6.15
N SER A 45 1.68 -12.16 5.57
CA SER A 45 2.48 -13.10 6.35
C SER A 45 3.70 -12.39 6.97
N ALA A 46 4.26 -12.95 8.04
CA ALA A 46 5.47 -12.40 8.68
C ALA A 46 6.68 -12.35 7.72
N GLU A 47 6.76 -13.28 6.77
CA GLU A 47 7.82 -13.29 5.75
C GLU A 47 7.62 -12.14 4.74
N ALA A 48 6.38 -11.93 4.29
CA ALA A 48 6.04 -10.88 3.34
C ALA A 48 6.16 -9.48 3.94
N GLU A 49 5.80 -9.30 5.23
CA GLU A 49 5.90 -8.02 5.95
C GLU A 49 7.28 -7.36 5.81
N ASN A 50 8.34 -8.16 5.90
CA ASN A 50 9.72 -7.69 5.79
C ASN A 50 10.06 -7.10 4.41
N GLN A 51 9.29 -7.46 3.37
CA GLN A 51 9.51 -7.04 1.99
C GLN A 51 8.66 -5.83 1.59
N ILE A 52 7.51 -5.62 2.25
CA ILE A 52 6.53 -4.57 1.89
C ILE A 52 7.17 -3.19 1.82
N LYS A 53 8.05 -2.84 2.77
CA LYS A 53 8.72 -1.53 2.78
C LYS A 53 9.50 -1.28 1.48
N GLY A 54 10.13 -2.31 0.92
CA GLY A 54 10.89 -2.21 -0.34
C GLY A 54 10.04 -1.82 -1.54
N CYS A 55 8.77 -2.21 -1.57
CA CYS A 55 7.84 -1.90 -2.67
C CYS A 55 7.58 -0.39 -2.82
N PHE A 56 7.72 0.39 -1.73
CA PHE A 56 7.39 1.81 -1.71
C PHE A 56 8.61 2.74 -1.65
N ILE A 57 9.82 2.20 -1.44
CA ILE A 57 11.07 2.98 -1.26
C ILE A 57 11.88 3.11 -2.57
N ALA A 58 11.38 2.62 -3.70
CA ALA A 58 12.03 2.82 -4.99
C ALA A 58 12.20 4.32 -5.30
N SER A 59 13.46 4.77 -5.23
CA SER A 59 13.95 6.12 -5.52
C SER A 59 13.99 6.39 -7.01
#